data_AF-A0A8T6E6U9-F1
#
_entry.id   AF-A0A8T6E6U9-F1
#
_cell.length_a   1.000
_cell.length_b   1.000
_cell.length_c   1.000
_cell.angle_alpha   90.00
_cell.angle_beta   90.00
_cell.angle_gamma   90.00
#
_symmetry.space_group_name_H-M   'P 1'
#
loop_
_entity.id
_entity.type
_entity.pdbx_description
1 polymer ?
#
loop_
_entity_poly.entity_id
_entity_poly.type
_entity_poly.pdbx_seq_one_letter_code
_entity_poly.pdbx_strand_id
1 'polypeptide(L)' 'MNAHGQSGGEQIAALTDDFIDDFAIIGAPGYCAGRLTELEEIGVTKFVIVGPNSGVPTARAGAAAARFADDVLPLLRT' A
#
# COMPACT_ATOMS: atom_id res chain seq x y z
N MET A 1 22.59 -9.40 1.88
CA MET A 1 21.24 -9.24 2.47
C MET A 1 20.27 -9.69 1.38
N ASN A 2 19.74 -10.91 1.46
CA ASN A 2 19.10 -11.57 0.30
C ASN A 2 17.59 -11.82 0.50
N ALA A 3 17.04 -11.33 1.61
CA ALA A 3 15.64 -11.55 2.03
C ALA A 3 14.99 -10.22 2.48
N HIS A 4 15.23 -9.14 1.74
CA HIS A 4 14.66 -7.83 2.05
C HIS A 4 13.13 -7.86 1.94
N GLY A 5 12.45 -7.35 2.97
CA GLY A 5 10.99 -7.28 2.99
C GLY A 5 10.29 -8.63 3.03
N GLN A 6 10.98 -9.72 3.40
CA GLN A 6 10.35 -11.03 3.51
C GLN A 6 9.34 -11.05 4.68
N SER A 7 8.13 -11.53 4.40
CA SER A 7 7.11 -11.74 5.42
C SER A 7 7.63 -12.62 6.56
N GLY A 8 7.49 -12.14 7.79
CA GLY A 8 7.98 -12.84 8.99
C GLY A 8 9.47 -12.66 9.30
N GLY A 9 10.22 -11.88 8.51
CA GLY A 9 11.59 -11.50 8.84
C GLY A 9 11.66 -10.39 9.90
N GLU A 10 12.80 -10.28 10.59
CA GLU A 10 13.02 -9.28 11.65
C GLU A 10 12.78 -7.82 11.19
N GLN A 11 13.10 -7.51 9.93
CA GLN A 11 12.86 -6.20 9.34
C GLN A 11 11.37 -5.84 9.26
N ILE A 12 10.51 -6.83 9.02
CA ILE A 12 9.05 -6.63 8.99
C ILE A 12 8.50 -6.58 10.42
N ALA A 13 9.05 -7.40 11.33
CA ALA A 13 8.65 -7.40 12.74
C ALA A 13 8.94 -6.07 13.45
N ALA A 14 9.91 -5.30 12.97
CA ALA A 14 10.24 -3.97 13.48
C ALA A 14 9.29 -2.85 13.01
N LEU A 15 8.40 -3.12 12.04
CA LEU A 15 7.42 -2.14 11.55
C LEU A 15 6.24 -2.09 12.52
N THR A 16 6.21 -1.07 13.37
CA THR A 16 5.07 -0.80 14.26
C THR A 16 3.91 -0.18 13.48
N ASP A 17 2.71 -0.21 14.04
CA ASP A 17 1.54 0.46 13.45
C ASP A 17 1.80 1.96 13.28
N ASP A 18 2.37 2.64 14.29
CA ASP A 18 2.75 4.06 14.20
C ASP A 18 3.72 4.34 13.04
N PHE A 19 4.73 3.47 12.87
CA PHE A 19 5.69 3.62 11.78
C PHE A 19 5.00 3.41 10.41
N ILE A 20 4.08 2.46 10.33
CA ILE A 20 3.31 2.21 9.11
C ILE A 20 2.40 3.40 8.79
N ASP A 21 1.74 3.97 9.79
CA ASP A 21 0.83 5.11 9.61
C ASP A 21 1.58 6.38 9.16
N ASP A 22 2.81 6.59 9.64
CA ASP A 22 3.64 7.74 9.25
C ASP A 22 4.24 7.60 7.84
N PHE A 23 4.60 6.38 7.42
CA PHE A 23 5.41 6.16 6.22
C PHE A 23 4.71 5.38 5.10
N ALA A 24 3.47 4.94 5.29
CA ALA A 24 2.71 4.21 4.30
C ALA A 24 1.24 4.65 4.25
N ILE A 25 0.58 4.32 3.13
CA ILE A 25 -0.86 4.48 2.98
C ILE A 25 -1.47 3.09 2.96
N ILE A 26 -1.92 2.63 4.13
CA ILE A 26 -2.51 1.30 4.32
C ILE A 26 -3.84 1.45 5.06
N GLY A 27 -4.92 0.88 4.52
CA GLY A 27 -6.21 0.95 5.19
C GLY A 27 -7.40 0.69 4.28
N ALA A 28 -8.55 1.26 4.66
CA ALA A 28 -9.78 1.18 3.88
C ALA A 28 -9.66 1.93 2.54
N PRO A 29 -10.37 1.53 1.48
CA PRO A 29 -10.25 2.15 0.16
C PRO A 29 -10.43 3.68 0.15
N GLY A 30 -11.41 4.19 0.89
CA GLY A 30 -11.65 5.63 1.00
C GLY A 30 -10.52 6.40 1.69
N TYR A 31 -9.86 5.79 2.68
CA TYR A 31 -8.66 6.38 3.30
C TYR A 31 -7.52 6.46 2.27
N CYS A 32 -7.26 5.37 1.57
CA CYS A 32 -6.22 5.33 0.54
C CYS A 32 -6.47 6.37 -0.56
N ALA A 33 -7.72 6.48 -1.04
CA ALA A 33 -8.08 7.48 -2.04
C ALA A 33 -7.87 8.91 -1.53
N GLY A 34 -8.35 9.23 -0.32
CA GLY A 34 -8.16 10.57 0.28
C GLY A 34 -6.69 10.97 0.40
N ARG A 35 -5.83 10.06 0.91
CA ARG A 35 -4.39 10.34 1.02
C ARG A 35 -3.72 10.54 -0.34
N LEU A 36 -4.13 9.78 -1.37
CA LEU A 36 -3.60 9.94 -2.72
C LEU A 36 -4.05 11.27 -3.34
N THR A 37 -5.30 11.69 -3.13
CA THR A 37 -5.80 13.00 -3.55
C THR A 37 -5.05 14.14 -2.85
N GLU A 38 -4.84 14.07 -1.54
CA GLU A 38 -4.05 15.09 -0.83
C GLU A 38 -2.61 15.21 -1.37
N LEU A 39 -2.00 14.08 -1.77
CA LEU A 39 -0.68 14.09 -2.41
C LEU A 39 -0.72 14.69 -3.83
N GLU A 40 -1.78 14.42 -4.59
CA GLU A 40 -1.99 15.04 -5.90
C GLU A 40 -2.15 16.56 -5.79
N GLU A 41 -2.93 17.04 -4.81
CA GLU A 41 -3.18 18.47 -4.57
C GLU A 41 -1.89 19.26 -4.27
N ILE A 42 -0.88 18.62 -3.68
CA ILE A 42 0.45 19.24 -3.43
C ILE A 42 1.44 19.02 -4.60
N GLY A 43 1.01 18.41 -5.70
CA GLY A 43 1.76 18.30 -6.95
C GLY A 43 2.37 16.92 -7.25
N VAL A 44 2.03 15.87 -6.51
CA VAL A 44 2.47 14.50 -6.84
C VAL A 44 1.60 13.93 -7.96
N THR A 45 2.17 13.74 -9.15
CA THR A 45 1.42 13.33 -10.35
C THR A 45 1.60 11.87 -10.74
N LYS A 46 2.51 11.16 -10.09
CA LYS A 46 2.81 9.76 -10.42
C LYS A 46 3.06 8.94 -9.16
N PHE A 47 2.21 7.95 -8.97
CA PHE A 47 2.29 7.00 -7.86
C PHE A 47 2.80 5.65 -8.33
N VAL A 48 3.73 5.07 -7.57
CA VAL A 48 4.14 3.67 -7.71
C VAL A 48 3.54 2.91 -6.55
N ILE A 49 2.60 2.03 -6.85
CA ILE A 49 1.92 1.22 -5.83
C ILE A 49 2.72 -0.05 -5.63
N VAL A 50 3.32 -0.19 -4.44
CA VAL A 50 4.11 -1.37 -4.10
C VAL A 50 3.16 -2.52 -3.78
N GLY A 51 3.31 -3.60 -4.54
CA GLY A 51 2.58 -4.83 -4.32
C GLY A 51 2.98 -5.56 -3.04
N PRO A 52 2.31 -6.68 -2.74
CA PRO A 52 2.54 -7.47 -1.54
C PRO A 52 3.98 -7.99 -1.45
N ASN A 53 4.50 -8.03 -0.22
CA ASN A 53 5.84 -8.48 0.12
C ASN A 53 6.13 -9.94 -0.27
N SER A 54 7.41 -10.26 -0.46
CA SER A 54 7.90 -11.62 -0.67
C SER A 54 7.44 -12.55 0.47
N GLY A 55 6.84 -13.69 0.12
CA GLY A 55 6.29 -14.66 1.07
C GLY A 55 4.82 -14.46 1.42
N VAL A 56 4.16 -13.40 0.94
CA VAL A 56 2.69 -13.29 1.02
C VAL A 56 2.05 -14.31 0.06
N PRO A 57 1.02 -15.07 0.48
CA PRO A 57 0.32 -16.00 -0.40
C PRO A 57 -0.25 -15.31 -1.65
N THR A 58 -0.09 -15.93 -2.82
CA THR A 58 -0.50 -15.38 -4.13
C THR A 58 -1.99 -15.00 -4.19
N ALA A 59 -2.86 -15.75 -3.53
CA ALA A 59 -4.29 -15.43 -3.44
C ALA A 59 -4.54 -14.10 -2.70
N ARG A 60 -3.85 -13.89 -1.56
CA ARG A 60 -3.94 -12.64 -0.79
C ARG A 60 -3.33 -11.47 -1.56
N ALA A 61 -2.26 -11.75 -2.30
CA ALA A 61 -1.61 -10.78 -3.16
C ALA A 61 -2.52 -10.28 -4.29
N GLY A 62 -3.15 -11.22 -5.02
CA GLY A 62 -4.11 -10.91 -6.07
C GLY A 62 -5.33 -10.18 -5.55
N ALA A 63 -5.85 -10.56 -4.38
CA ALA A 63 -6.99 -9.89 -3.75
C ALA A 63 -6.68 -8.42 -3.41
N ALA A 64 -5.48 -8.11 -2.91
CA ALA A 64 -5.08 -6.73 -2.63
C ALA A 64 -5.00 -5.88 -3.90
N ALA A 65 -4.42 -6.42 -4.97
CA ALA A 65 -4.34 -5.73 -6.26
C ALA A 65 -5.72 -5.49 -6.88
N ALA A 66 -6.59 -6.51 -6.87
CA ALA A 66 -7.97 -6.38 -7.34
C ALA A 66 -8.73 -5.32 -6.54
N ARG A 67 -8.62 -5.36 -5.21
CA ARG A 67 -9.27 -4.39 -4.34
C ARG A 67 -8.82 -2.95 -4.59
N PHE A 68 -7.53 -2.73 -4.85
CA PHE A 68 -7.04 -1.40 -5.23
C PHE A 68 -7.66 -0.94 -6.55
N ALA A 69 -7.70 -1.82 -7.55
CA ALA A 69 -8.26 -1.49 -8.86
C ALA A 69 -9.77 -1.23 -8.83
N ASP A 70 -10.51 -1.99 -8.03
CA ASP A 70 -11.98 -1.97 -7.99
C ASP A 70 -12.53 -0.95 -6.99
N ASP A 71 -11.86 -0.75 -5.85
CA ASP A 71 -12.38 0.09 -4.75
C ASP A 71 -11.66 1.45 -4.61
N VAL A 72 -10.40 1.58 -5.07
CA VAL A 72 -9.61 2.81 -4.90
C VAL A 72 -9.52 3.63 -6.18
N LEU A 73 -9.08 3.03 -7.30
CA LEU A 73 -8.92 3.75 -8.56
C LEU A 73 -10.18 4.49 -9.04
N PRO A 74 -11.42 3.96 -8.88
CA PRO A 74 -12.61 4.69 -9.29
C PRO A 74 -12.84 5.99 -8.50
N LEU A 75 -12.33 6.07 -7.27
CA LEU A 75 -12.46 7.26 -6.42
C LEU A 75 -11.47 8.37 -6.82
N LEU A 76 -10.42 8.06 -7.59
CA LEU A 76 -9.39 9.01 -8.05
C LEU A 76 -9.67 9.57 -9.45
N ARG A 77 -10.60 8.97 -10.20
CA ARG A 77 -10.93 9.38 -11.57
C ARG A 77 -12.07 10.39 -11.54
N THR A 78 -11.78 11.63 -11.18
CA THR A 78 -12.64 12.79 -11.45
C THR A 78 -12.37 13.40 -12.82
#